data_AF-A0A9W8PX16-F1
#
_entry.id   AF-A0A9W8PX16-F1
#
_cell.length_a   1.000
_cell.length_b   1.000
_cell.length_c   1.000
_cell.angle_alpha   90.00
_cell.angle_beta   90.00
_cell.angle_gamma   90.00
#
_symmetry.space_group_name_H-M   'P 1'
#
loop_
_entity.id
_entity.type
_entity.pdbx_description
1 polymer ?
#
loop_
_entity_poly.entity_id
_entity_poly.type
_entity_poly.pdbx_seq_one_letter_code
_entity_poly.pdbx_strand_id
1 'polypeptide(L)'
;MDATKQFVSSLDAVSLILLTVTLVAFLIPIFILFPPVPVDCSDVLRQTHSRAGVPLRDINLSRDSSPDHRARDGKSSTAQNVQIFPVDLCRGIEVQSDQVPSGSTEYNHLYTFAQADHQGDDNVVWKALSQEQFPALATVDVDLWVPDSNKTSRLLGKVDGSFLVLRFPWTDAGLQGILQRVSSKLSYGLHAVPEKEFLLPVSFPNENEIKAQGYSLAEFQNGDSKTMALNMEVELPVELARYLGAEKVGIFRVDKV
;
A
#
# COMPACT_ATOMS: atom_id res chain seq x y z
N MET A 1 9.00 -38.05 18.20
CA MET A 1 9.92 -36.96 18.64
C MET A 1 11.18 -37.48 19.34
N ASP A 2 11.32 -38.80 19.56
CA ASP A 2 12.53 -39.37 20.19
C ASP A 2 13.64 -39.73 19.20
N ALA A 3 13.30 -40.11 17.96
CA ALA A 3 14.29 -40.43 16.93
C ALA A 3 15.16 -39.22 16.52
N THR A 4 14.57 -38.02 16.47
CA THR A 4 15.30 -36.78 16.18
C THR A 4 16.26 -36.39 17.30
N LYS A 5 15.91 -36.66 18.57
CA LYS A 5 16.79 -36.40 19.71
C LYS A 5 17.99 -37.34 19.75
N GLN A 6 17.80 -38.62 19.42
CA GLN A 6 18.91 -39.59 19.34
C GLN A 6 19.88 -39.28 18.19
N PHE A 7 19.37 -38.84 17.05
CA PHE A 7 20.20 -38.47 15.89
C PHE A 7 21.08 -37.24 16.18
N VAL A 8 20.51 -36.23 16.85
CA VAL A 8 21.24 -35.01 17.23
C VAL A 8 22.31 -35.30 18.30
N SER A 9 22.06 -36.21 19.24
CA SER A 9 23.07 -36.61 20.25
C SER A 9 24.22 -37.46 19.69
N SER A 10 24.06 -38.08 18.52
CA SER A 10 25.11 -38.89 17.87
C SER A 10 26.03 -38.11 16.92
N LEU A 11 25.70 -36.85 16.63
CA LEU A 11 26.47 -36.00 15.73
C LEU A 11 27.54 -35.22 16.51
N ASP A 12 28.80 -35.47 16.16
CA ASP A 12 29.92 -34.67 16.65
C ASP A 12 29.75 -33.20 16.23
N ALA A 13 30.18 -32.27 17.09
CA ALA A 13 30.03 -30.83 16.88
C ALA A 13 30.64 -30.38 15.55
N VAL A 14 31.76 -30.99 15.16
CA VAL A 14 32.44 -30.75 13.87
C VAL A 14 31.55 -31.14 12.70
N SER A 15 30.87 -32.28 12.79
CA SER A 15 29.96 -32.76 11.73
C SER A 15 28.72 -31.88 11.59
N LEU A 16 28.17 -31.39 12.71
CA LEU A 16 27.04 -30.46 12.71
C LEU A 16 27.42 -29.11 12.06
N ILE A 17 28.61 -28.59 12.37
CA ILE A 17 29.13 -27.36 11.76
C ILE A 17 29.33 -27.55 10.25
N LEU A 18 29.98 -28.63 9.82
CA LEU A 18 30.20 -28.95 8.41
C LEU A 18 28.89 -29.06 7.63
N LEU A 19 27.90 -29.77 8.19
CA LEU A 19 26.59 -29.91 7.57
C LEU A 19 25.88 -28.56 7.43
N THR A 20 25.94 -27.72 8.47
CA THR A 20 25.33 -26.38 8.45
C THR A 20 26.02 -25.46 7.44
N VAL A 21 27.35 -25.42 7.40
CA VAL A 21 28.11 -24.62 6.44
C VAL A 21 27.85 -25.08 5.01
N THR A 22 27.81 -26.39 4.77
CA THR A 22 27.52 -26.94 3.44
C THR A 22 26.09 -26.59 3.00
N LEU A 23 25.10 -26.73 3.88
CA LEU A 23 23.72 -26.33 3.60
C LEU A 23 23.62 -24.85 3.24
N VAL A 24 24.26 -23.98 4.04
CA VAL A 24 24.27 -22.53 3.79
C VAL A 24 24.96 -22.19 2.47
N ALA A 25 26.11 -22.81 2.17
CA ALA A 25 26.84 -22.60 0.94
C ALA A 25 26.04 -23.02 -0.31
N PHE A 26 25.19 -24.05 -0.21
CA PHE A 26 24.27 -24.43 -1.30
C PHE A 26 23.03 -23.53 -1.40
N LEU A 27 22.53 -23.01 -0.29
CA LEU A 27 21.36 -22.14 -0.28
C LEU A 27 21.68 -20.71 -0.76
N ILE A 28 22.89 -20.19 -0.51
CA ILE A 28 23.28 -18.83 -0.93
C ILE A 28 23.09 -18.61 -2.44
N PRO A 29 23.61 -19.47 -3.35
CA PRO A 29 23.38 -19.32 -4.80
C PRO A 29 21.90 -19.37 -5.17
N ILE A 30 21.11 -20.22 -4.51
CA ILE A 30 19.66 -20.33 -4.76
C ILE A 30 18.96 -19.01 -4.41
N PHE A 31 19.28 -18.40 -3.27
CA PHE A 31 18.69 -17.11 -2.88
C PHE A 31 19.18 -15.93 -3.73
N ILE A 32 20.37 -16.01 -4.34
CA ILE A 32 20.84 -14.99 -5.29
C ILE A 32 20.12 -15.12 -6.63
N LEU A 33 19.91 -16.34 -7.12
CA LEU A 33 19.25 -16.60 -8.41
C LEU A 33 17.72 -16.47 -8.32
N PHE A 34 17.15 -16.90 -7.19
CA PHE A 34 15.72 -16.87 -6.88
C PHE A 34 15.53 -16.19 -5.53
N PRO A 35 15.67 -14.85 -5.48
CA PRO A 35 15.36 -14.12 -4.27
C PRO A 35 13.91 -14.45 -3.87
N PRO A 36 13.65 -14.87 -2.63
CA PRO A 36 12.32 -15.26 -2.16
C PRO A 36 11.52 -14.00 -1.83
N VAL A 37 11.53 -13.06 -2.76
CA VAL A 37 10.96 -11.73 -2.61
C VAL A 37 9.65 -11.77 -3.38
N PRO A 38 8.52 -11.59 -2.69
CA PRO A 38 7.26 -11.47 -3.38
C PRO A 38 7.36 -10.28 -4.35
N VAL A 39 6.84 -10.46 -5.56
CA VAL A 39 6.73 -9.33 -6.51
C VAL A 39 5.58 -8.47 -6.02
N ASP A 40 5.91 -7.25 -5.59
CA ASP A 40 4.91 -6.30 -5.10
C ASP A 40 4.18 -5.62 -6.27
N CYS A 41 2.96 -5.14 -6.01
CA CYS A 41 2.17 -4.42 -7.02
C CYS A 41 2.91 -3.16 -7.52
N SER A 42 3.59 -2.47 -6.61
CA SER A 42 4.41 -1.31 -6.95
C SER A 42 5.58 -1.66 -7.88
N ASP A 43 6.17 -2.85 -7.80
CA ASP A 43 7.26 -3.27 -8.69
C ASP A 43 6.79 -3.50 -10.13
N VAL A 44 5.56 -4.00 -10.29
CA VAL A 44 4.93 -4.10 -11.61
C VAL A 44 4.66 -2.70 -12.17
N LEU A 45 4.11 -1.80 -11.34
CA LEU A 45 3.84 -0.43 -11.75
C LEU A 45 5.12 0.35 -12.09
N ARG A 46 6.27 0.09 -11.46
CA ARG A 46 7.55 0.74 -11.82
C ARG A 46 7.94 0.57 -13.30
N GLN A 47 7.44 -0.49 -13.94
CA GLN A 47 7.72 -0.80 -15.34
C GLN A 47 6.91 0.05 -16.32
N THR A 48 5.74 0.56 -15.92
CA THR A 48 4.79 1.28 -16.79
C THR A 48 4.48 2.70 -16.30
N HIS A 49 4.67 2.96 -15.00
CA HIS A 49 4.29 4.19 -14.32
C HIS A 49 5.52 4.85 -13.65
N SER A 50 5.37 6.14 -13.38
CA SER A 50 6.24 6.93 -12.50
C SER A 50 5.53 7.21 -11.19
N ARG A 51 6.25 7.09 -10.08
CA ARG A 51 5.75 7.49 -8.76
C ARG A 51 5.74 9.01 -8.69
N ALA A 52 4.54 9.60 -8.69
CA ALA A 52 4.34 11.05 -8.65
C ALA A 52 4.16 11.56 -7.21
N GLY A 53 3.50 10.78 -6.36
CA GLY A 53 3.32 11.09 -4.95
C GLY A 53 4.22 10.24 -4.06
N VAL A 54 4.88 10.87 -3.08
CA VAL A 54 5.59 10.19 -1.99
C VAL A 54 4.79 10.40 -0.71
N PRO A 55 4.63 9.40 0.17
CA PRO A 55 3.91 9.56 1.42
C PRO A 55 4.57 10.63 2.27
N LEU A 56 3.77 11.42 2.99
CA LEU A 56 4.25 12.25 4.09
C LEU A 56 4.80 11.31 5.18
N ARG A 57 6.05 10.89 5.04
CA ARG A 57 6.87 10.45 6.17
C ARG A 57 7.46 11.69 6.81
N ASP A 58 7.88 11.60 8.08
CA ASP A 58 8.67 12.62 8.79
C ASP A 58 10.06 12.83 8.13
N ILE A 59 10.07 13.13 6.83
CA ILE A 59 11.26 13.46 6.05
C ILE A 59 11.59 14.90 6.40
N ASN A 60 12.30 15.07 7.52
CA ASN A 60 13.02 16.28 7.88
C ASN A 60 12.22 17.60 7.69
N LEU A 61 11.43 17.94 8.70
CA LEU A 61 11.03 19.34 9.01
C LEU A 61 12.24 20.26 9.32
N SER A 62 13.44 19.95 8.83
CA SER A 62 14.69 20.62 9.19
C SER A 62 15.51 21.09 7.99
N ARG A 63 14.92 21.27 6.81
CA ARG A 63 15.66 21.90 5.70
C ARG A 63 15.17 23.27 5.22
N ASP A 64 13.92 23.70 5.39
CA ASP A 64 13.51 25.00 4.82
C ASP A 64 12.56 25.87 5.68
N SER A 65 12.76 25.88 7.00
CA SER A 65 12.27 26.99 7.83
C SER A 65 13.43 27.89 8.26
N SER A 66 14.11 28.49 7.30
CA SER A 66 14.92 29.69 7.55
C SER A 66 14.05 30.91 7.25
N PRO A 67 13.71 31.75 8.25
CA PRO A 67 12.92 32.95 8.02
C PRO A 67 13.86 34.08 7.58
N ASP A 68 14.41 34.02 6.37
CA ASP A 68 15.11 35.18 5.82
C ASP A 68 15.18 35.20 4.29
N HIS A 69 14.03 35.39 3.65
CA HIS A 69 13.98 35.84 2.26
C HIS A 69 13.24 37.17 2.15
N ARG A 70 13.98 38.23 2.50
CA ARG A 70 13.80 39.54 1.86
C ARG A 70 13.81 39.34 0.34
N ALA A 71 12.83 39.97 -0.29
CA ALA A 71 12.62 40.03 -1.73
C ALA A 71 13.94 40.12 -2.52
N ARG A 72 14.15 39.14 -3.39
CA ARG A 72 15.09 39.27 -4.50
C ARG A 72 14.36 38.85 -5.77
N ASP A 73 13.92 39.86 -6.51
CA ASP A 73 13.47 39.74 -7.89
C ASP A 73 14.52 38.99 -8.72
N GLY A 74 14.10 37.92 -9.40
CA GLY A 74 14.93 37.25 -10.39
C GLY A 74 14.77 35.73 -10.47
N LYS A 75 13.68 35.29 -11.10
CA LYS A 75 13.61 34.07 -11.94
C LYS A 75 14.13 32.76 -11.31
N SER A 76 13.26 32.09 -10.54
CA SER A 76 13.28 30.64 -10.37
C SER A 76 11.84 30.14 -10.15
N SER A 77 11.32 29.34 -11.08
CA SER A 77 10.08 28.58 -10.88
C SER A 77 10.34 27.50 -9.84
N THR A 78 10.25 27.87 -8.56
CA THR A 78 10.33 26.93 -7.46
C THR A 78 9.10 26.03 -7.55
N ALA A 79 9.30 24.77 -7.95
CA ALA A 79 8.26 23.77 -7.98
C ALA A 79 7.57 23.76 -6.61
N GLN A 80 6.29 24.11 -6.57
CA GLN A 80 5.50 24.10 -5.35
C GLN A 80 5.11 22.64 -5.09
N ASN A 81 5.36 22.15 -3.87
CA ASN A 81 4.86 20.85 -3.44
C ASN A 81 3.45 21.04 -2.87
N VAL A 82 2.51 20.19 -3.27
CA VAL A 82 1.13 20.22 -2.81
C VAL A 82 0.82 18.92 -2.08
N GLN A 83 0.19 19.06 -0.92
CA GLN A 83 -0.25 17.94 -0.11
C GLN A 83 -1.67 17.53 -0.51
N ILE A 84 -1.88 16.23 -0.71
CA ILE A 84 -3.14 15.63 -1.17
C ILE A 84 -3.47 14.45 -0.26
N PHE A 85 -4.75 14.29 0.09
CA PHE A 85 -5.24 13.17 0.89
C PHE A 85 -6.23 12.35 0.06
N PRO A 86 -5.77 11.47 -0.84
CA PRO A 86 -6.65 10.74 -1.75
C PRO A 86 -7.57 9.75 -1.05
N VAL A 87 -7.19 9.26 0.12
CA VAL A 87 -7.94 8.28 0.90
C VAL A 87 -8.15 8.83 2.30
N ASP A 88 -9.39 8.86 2.76
CA ASP A 88 -9.73 9.35 4.08
C ASP A 88 -9.06 8.51 5.18
N LEU A 89 -8.68 9.19 6.26
CA LEU A 89 -8.03 8.61 7.45
C LEU A 89 -6.63 8.01 7.24
N CYS A 90 -6.13 7.97 6.00
CA CYS A 90 -4.79 7.49 5.66
C CYS A 90 -3.77 8.65 5.60
N ARG A 91 -2.49 8.32 5.43
CA ARG A 91 -1.47 9.34 5.21
C ARG A 91 -1.67 10.07 3.89
N GLY A 92 -1.41 11.37 3.92
CA GLY A 92 -1.36 12.18 2.71
C GLY A 92 -0.12 11.88 1.86
N ILE A 93 -0.16 12.38 0.65
CA ILE A 93 0.94 12.35 -0.31
C ILE A 93 1.38 13.77 -0.64
N GLU A 94 2.68 13.95 -0.82
CA GLU A 94 3.26 15.16 -1.40
C GLU A 94 3.50 14.92 -2.88
N VAL A 95 2.95 15.81 -3.70
CA VAL A 95 3.11 15.78 -5.16
C VAL A 95 3.64 17.12 -5.63
N GLN A 96 4.52 17.12 -6.63
CA GLN A 96 4.96 18.35 -7.25
C GLN A 96 3.85 18.91 -8.15
N SER A 97 3.56 20.21 -8.04
CA SER A 97 2.48 20.87 -8.78
C SER A 97 2.56 20.71 -10.30
N ASP A 98 3.75 20.47 -10.85
CA ASP A 98 3.98 20.25 -12.28
C ASP A 98 3.59 18.84 -12.77
N GLN A 99 3.52 17.87 -11.86
CA GLN A 99 3.13 16.48 -12.14
C GLN A 99 1.61 16.25 -12.04
N VAL A 100 0.86 17.21 -11.54
CA VAL A 100 -0.60 17.14 -11.38
C VAL A 100 -1.26 18.25 -12.21
N PRO A 101 -1.71 17.94 -13.45
CA PRO A 101 -2.21 18.95 -14.39
C PRO A 101 -3.45 19.72 -13.93
N SER A 102 -4.26 19.12 -13.06
CA SER A 102 -5.61 19.62 -12.70
C SER A 102 -5.72 20.21 -11.29
N GLY A 103 -4.61 20.40 -10.57
CA GLY A 103 -4.62 20.84 -9.17
C GLY A 103 -4.98 19.73 -8.18
N SER A 104 -4.81 20.00 -6.88
CA SER A 104 -4.96 18.99 -5.82
C SER A 104 -6.38 18.51 -5.56
N THR A 105 -7.40 19.25 -6.00
CA THR A 105 -8.80 18.94 -5.71
C THR A 105 -9.28 17.66 -6.38
N GLU A 106 -8.83 17.35 -7.60
CA GLU A 106 -9.25 16.15 -8.34
C GLU A 106 -8.83 14.87 -7.62
N TYR A 107 -7.68 14.90 -6.93
CA TYR A 107 -7.08 13.72 -6.30
C TYR A 107 -7.38 13.61 -4.81
N ASN A 108 -8.05 14.58 -4.19
CA ASN A 108 -8.31 14.59 -2.75
C ASN A 108 -9.59 13.80 -2.41
N HIS A 109 -9.70 13.14 -1.25
CA HIS A 109 -10.93 12.49 -0.77
C HIS A 109 -11.66 11.63 -1.82
N LEU A 110 -10.91 10.82 -2.57
CA LEU A 110 -11.48 9.93 -3.59
C LEU A 110 -12.13 8.70 -2.97
N TYR A 111 -11.54 8.24 -1.87
CA TYR A 111 -11.89 6.99 -1.22
C TYR A 111 -12.14 7.20 0.27
N THR A 112 -13.16 6.50 0.77
CA THR A 112 -13.50 6.47 2.19
C THR A 112 -13.64 5.02 2.65
N PHE A 113 -13.09 4.69 3.83
CA PHE A 113 -13.30 3.38 4.43
C PHE A 113 -14.60 3.33 5.23
N ALA A 114 -15.27 2.18 5.20
CA ALA A 114 -16.43 1.92 6.03
C ALA A 114 -16.39 0.51 6.62
N GLN A 115 -17.03 0.33 7.77
CA GLN A 115 -17.25 -0.96 8.40
C GLN A 115 -18.67 -1.43 8.12
N ALA A 116 -18.83 -2.73 7.88
CA ALA A 116 -20.15 -3.34 7.80
C ALA A 116 -20.73 -3.46 9.21
N ASP A 117 -21.89 -2.85 9.43
CA ASP A 117 -22.70 -3.06 10.63
C ASP A 117 -23.85 -4.01 10.29
N HIS A 118 -23.88 -5.15 10.97
CA HIS A 118 -24.94 -6.13 10.82
C HIS A 118 -26.12 -5.73 11.71
N GLN A 119 -26.97 -4.85 11.21
CA GLN A 119 -28.25 -4.55 11.84
C GLN A 119 -29.23 -5.64 11.42
N GLY A 120 -29.69 -6.46 12.38
CA GLY A 120 -30.38 -7.73 12.15
C GLY A 120 -31.44 -7.75 11.03
N ASP A 121 -31.46 -8.88 10.31
CA ASP A 121 -32.22 -9.25 9.11
C ASP A 121 -31.69 -8.63 7.80
N ASP A 122 -30.74 -9.35 7.18
CA ASP A 122 -30.17 -9.26 5.82
C ASP A 122 -29.69 -7.90 5.26
N ASN A 123 -29.87 -6.77 5.96
CA ASN A 123 -29.49 -5.46 5.46
C ASN A 123 -28.16 -4.99 6.06
N VAL A 124 -27.08 -5.08 5.28
CA VAL A 124 -25.75 -4.61 5.69
C VAL A 124 -25.69 -3.10 5.52
N VAL A 125 -25.62 -2.37 6.64
CA VAL A 125 -25.44 -0.91 6.63
C VAL A 125 -23.95 -0.61 6.79
N TRP A 126 -23.38 0.12 5.84
CA TRP A 126 -21.98 0.53 5.92
C TRP A 126 -21.85 1.83 6.69
N LYS A 127 -21.01 1.86 7.71
CA LYS A 127 -20.72 3.07 8.51
C LYS A 127 -19.32 3.55 8.22
N ALA A 128 -19.18 4.82 7.84
CA ALA A 128 -17.88 5.45 7.62
C ALA A 128 -17.01 5.33 8.86
N LEU A 129 -15.74 4.97 8.65
CA LEU A 129 -14.79 4.85 9.74
C LEU A 129 -14.44 6.24 10.30
N SER A 130 -14.05 6.28 11.57
CA SER A 130 -13.50 7.48 12.20
C SER A 130 -12.08 7.23 12.69
N GLN A 131 -11.27 8.29 12.75
CA GLN A 131 -9.87 8.20 13.20
C GLN A 131 -9.75 7.76 14.67
N GLU A 132 -10.75 8.10 15.50
CA GLU A 132 -10.79 7.70 16.91
C GLU A 132 -10.97 6.18 17.07
N GLN A 133 -11.80 5.57 16.21
CA GLN A 133 -12.06 4.14 16.24
C GLN A 133 -10.94 3.33 15.59
N PHE A 134 -10.35 3.86 14.51
CA PHE A 134 -9.34 3.17 13.70
C PHE A 134 -8.07 4.01 13.50
N PRO A 135 -7.29 4.27 14.55
CA PRO A 135 -6.05 5.06 14.45
C PRO A 135 -4.99 4.36 13.59
N ALA A 136 -5.07 3.04 13.41
CA ALA A 136 -4.16 2.27 12.57
C ALA A 136 -4.21 2.69 11.09
N LEU A 137 -5.33 3.25 10.60
CA LEU A 137 -5.43 3.78 9.23
C LEU A 137 -4.44 4.92 8.98
N ALA A 138 -4.16 5.74 9.99
CA ALA A 138 -3.19 6.82 9.88
C ALA A 138 -1.76 6.33 9.67
N THR A 139 -1.51 5.02 9.84
CA THR A 139 -0.20 4.41 9.58
C THR A 139 -0.04 3.89 8.15
N VAL A 140 -1.13 3.79 7.40
CA VAL A 140 -1.16 3.30 6.03
C VAL A 140 -0.51 4.34 5.12
N ASP A 141 0.58 3.95 4.47
CA ASP A 141 1.26 4.77 3.48
C ASP A 141 0.48 4.71 2.16
N VAL A 142 0.33 5.86 1.50
CA VAL A 142 -0.34 5.97 0.20
C VAL A 142 0.66 6.51 -0.82
N ASP A 143 0.61 5.97 -2.03
CA ASP A 143 1.48 6.34 -3.14
C ASP A 143 0.68 6.55 -4.42
N LEU A 144 0.95 7.64 -5.14
CA LEU A 144 0.32 7.91 -6.44
C LEU A 144 1.26 7.52 -7.58
N TRP A 145 0.76 6.64 -8.46
CA TRP A 145 1.44 6.18 -9.66
C TRP A 145 0.71 6.72 -10.89
N VAL A 146 1.43 7.47 -11.71
CA VAL A 146 0.92 8.10 -12.94
C VAL A 146 1.59 7.42 -14.14
N PRO A 147 0.85 7.12 -15.23
CA PRO A 147 1.41 6.45 -16.39
C PRO A 147 2.50 7.33 -17.02
N ASP A 148 3.67 6.75 -17.25
CA ASP A 148 4.82 7.47 -17.82
C ASP A 148 4.89 7.14 -19.31
N SER A 149 4.68 8.16 -20.16
CA SER A 149 4.76 8.01 -21.62
C SER A 149 6.13 7.49 -22.12
N ASN A 150 7.19 7.65 -21.33
CA ASN A 150 8.53 7.18 -21.67
C ASN A 150 8.79 5.73 -21.26
N LYS A 151 7.89 5.12 -20.47
CA LYS A 151 7.99 3.74 -20.02
C LYS A 151 6.93 2.90 -20.70
N THR A 152 7.37 1.80 -21.32
CA THR A 152 6.45 0.82 -21.89
C THR A 152 6.95 -0.55 -21.52
N SER A 153 6.14 -1.30 -20.76
CA SER A 153 6.45 -2.69 -20.46
C SER A 153 6.15 -3.54 -21.69
N ARG A 154 7.11 -4.37 -22.10
CA ARG A 154 6.94 -5.33 -23.19
C ARG A 154 5.89 -6.40 -22.87
N LEU A 155 5.63 -6.66 -21.59
CA LEU A 155 4.73 -7.71 -21.13
C LEU A 155 3.31 -7.20 -20.84
N LEU A 156 3.18 -5.98 -20.28
CA LEU A 156 1.89 -5.41 -19.91
C LEU A 156 1.32 -4.45 -20.97
N GLY A 157 2.11 -4.07 -21.98
CA GLY A 157 1.71 -3.07 -22.95
C GLY A 157 1.62 -1.67 -22.35
N LYS A 158 0.86 -0.80 -23.00
CA LYS A 158 0.55 0.55 -22.50
C LYS A 158 -0.66 0.44 -21.58
N VAL A 159 -0.44 0.60 -20.29
CA VAL A 159 -1.51 0.68 -19.30
C VAL A 159 -1.83 2.16 -19.12
N ASP A 160 -3.00 2.58 -19.58
CA ASP A 160 -3.50 3.93 -19.39
C ASP A 160 -4.31 3.98 -18.07
N GLY A 161 -4.09 5.00 -17.25
CA GLY A 161 -4.78 5.20 -15.97
C GLY A 161 -3.81 5.39 -14.80
N SER A 162 -4.17 6.25 -13.84
CA SER A 162 -3.38 6.44 -12.62
C SER A 162 -3.87 5.53 -11.50
N PHE A 163 -2.96 5.05 -10.67
CA PHE A 163 -3.27 4.12 -9.57
C PHE A 163 -2.74 4.66 -8.24
N LEU A 164 -3.49 4.40 -7.18
CA LEU A 164 -3.05 4.54 -5.80
C LEU A 164 -2.57 3.18 -5.31
N VAL A 165 -1.37 3.15 -4.73
CA VAL A 165 -0.87 2.00 -3.98
C VAL A 165 -0.98 2.34 -2.51
N LEU A 166 -1.68 1.48 -1.75
CA LEU A 166 -1.73 1.60 -0.29
C LEU A 166 -0.89 0.50 0.32
N ARG A 167 -0.10 0.85 1.33
CA ARG A 167 0.85 -0.04 2.00
C ARG A 167 0.62 0.00 3.50
N PHE A 168 0.50 -1.17 4.12
CA PHE A 168 0.37 -1.28 5.56
C PHE A 168 1.32 -2.34 6.13
N PRO A 169 1.83 -2.16 7.36
CA PRO A 169 2.73 -3.13 7.96
C PRO A 169 1.96 -4.40 8.31
N TRP A 170 2.38 -5.52 7.72
CA TRP A 170 1.74 -6.82 7.94
C TRP A 170 2.77 -7.95 7.90
N THR A 171 2.62 -8.95 8.76
CA THR A 171 3.45 -10.15 8.77
C THR A 171 2.56 -11.37 8.93
N ASP A 172 2.68 -12.33 8.01
CA ASP A 172 1.90 -13.56 8.09
C ASP A 172 2.32 -14.44 9.28
N ALA A 173 1.41 -15.26 9.78
CA ALA A 173 1.71 -16.18 10.86
C ALA A 173 2.62 -17.33 10.38
N GLY A 174 3.46 -17.84 11.29
CA GLY A 174 4.28 -19.04 11.07
C GLY A 174 5.57 -18.81 10.27
N LEU A 175 6.02 -19.85 9.56
CA LEU A 175 7.29 -19.83 8.82
C LEU A 175 7.29 -18.80 7.67
N GLN A 176 6.13 -18.56 7.05
CA GLN A 176 5.95 -17.55 6.00
C GLN A 176 6.28 -16.14 6.51
N GLY A 177 5.85 -15.78 7.72
CA GLY A 177 6.20 -14.49 8.33
C GLY A 177 7.70 -14.33 8.62
N ILE A 178 8.38 -15.42 8.99
CA ILE A 178 9.83 -15.41 9.18
C ILE A 178 10.53 -15.18 7.84
N LEU A 179 10.11 -15.90 6.79
CA LEU A 179 10.60 -15.71 5.43
C LEU A 179 10.36 -14.28 4.94
N GLN A 180 9.17 -13.71 5.15
CA GLN A 180 8.85 -12.31 4.82
C GLN A 180 9.75 -11.32 5.55
N ARG A 181 10.03 -11.55 6.84
CA ARG A 181 10.94 -10.70 7.60
C ARG A 181 12.37 -10.78 7.06
N VAL A 182 12.84 -11.97 6.69
CA VAL A 182 14.18 -12.13 6.11
C VAL A 182 14.24 -11.51 4.71
N SER A 183 13.24 -11.74 3.86
CA SER A 183 13.21 -11.25 2.48
C SER A 183 13.08 -9.73 2.41
N SER A 184 12.22 -9.13 3.24
CA SER A 184 12.11 -7.67 3.36
C SER A 184 13.43 -7.03 3.78
N LYS A 185 14.13 -7.60 4.76
CA LYS A 185 15.43 -7.11 5.22
C LYS A 185 16.51 -7.22 4.15
N LEU A 186 16.49 -8.29 3.35
CA LEU A 186 17.43 -8.50 2.27
C LEU A 186 17.19 -7.55 1.09
N SER A 187 15.92 -7.30 0.76
CA SER A 187 15.53 -6.55 -0.46
C SER A 187 15.48 -5.05 -0.24
N TYR A 188 14.97 -4.62 0.92
CA TYR A 188 14.70 -3.22 1.23
C TYR A 188 15.60 -2.68 2.35
N GLY A 189 16.55 -3.49 2.82
CA GLY A 189 17.59 -3.10 3.78
C GLY A 189 17.29 -3.48 5.23
N LEU A 190 18.29 -3.34 6.10
CA LEU A 190 18.29 -3.82 7.49
C LEU A 190 17.18 -3.23 8.38
N HIS A 191 16.57 -2.10 7.99
CA HIS A 191 15.47 -1.48 8.72
C HIS A 191 14.09 -1.74 8.10
N ALA A 192 14.01 -2.46 6.98
CA ALA A 192 12.75 -2.76 6.32
C ALA A 192 11.79 -3.57 7.21
N VAL A 193 10.51 -3.27 7.10
CA VAL A 193 9.43 -4.00 7.77
C VAL A 193 8.63 -4.73 6.68
N PRO A 194 8.15 -5.96 6.94
CA PRO A 194 7.19 -6.59 6.05
C PRO A 194 5.93 -5.74 5.90
N GLU A 195 5.56 -5.45 4.67
CA GLU A 195 4.41 -4.64 4.31
C GLU A 195 3.57 -5.41 3.29
N LYS A 196 2.26 -5.13 3.28
CA LYS A 196 1.34 -5.64 2.27
C LYS A 196 0.77 -4.47 1.50
N GLU A 197 0.74 -4.62 0.17
CA GLU A 197 0.29 -3.59 -0.76
C GLU A 197 -1.00 -4.00 -1.46
N PHE A 198 -1.86 -3.04 -1.78
CA PHE A 198 -3.00 -3.22 -2.67
C PHE A 198 -3.21 -1.98 -3.54
N LEU A 199 -3.97 -2.14 -4.62
CA LEU A 199 -4.13 -1.14 -5.68
C LEU A 199 -5.56 -0.60 -5.72
N LEU A 200 -5.68 0.71 -5.97
CA LEU A 200 -6.95 1.35 -6.27
C LEU A 200 -6.83 2.25 -7.50
N PRO A 201 -7.76 2.20 -8.45
CA PRO A 201 -7.76 3.09 -9.61
C PRO A 201 -8.09 4.52 -9.21
N VAL A 202 -7.43 5.52 -9.78
CA VAL A 202 -7.79 6.94 -9.54
C VAL A 202 -9.02 7.32 -10.37
N SER A 203 -9.01 6.92 -11.64
CA SER A 203 -10.12 7.13 -12.57
C SER A 203 -11.35 6.38 -12.12
N PHE A 204 -12.52 7.01 -12.26
CA PHE A 204 -13.78 6.35 -11.92
C PHE A 204 -14.00 5.16 -12.87
N PRO A 205 -14.25 3.93 -12.35
CA PRO A 205 -14.42 2.76 -13.20
C PRO A 205 -15.63 2.87 -14.12
N ASN A 206 -15.49 2.41 -15.37
CA ASN A 206 -16.60 2.39 -16.33
C ASN A 206 -17.66 1.32 -15.95
N GLU A 207 -18.89 1.43 -16.44
CA GLU A 207 -19.95 0.43 -16.15
C GLU A 207 -19.55 -1.02 -16.49
N ASN A 208 -18.77 -1.19 -17.56
CA ASN A 208 -18.24 -2.50 -17.96
C ASN A 208 -17.20 -3.02 -16.97
N GLU A 209 -16.34 -2.15 -16.45
CA GLU A 209 -15.34 -2.48 -15.44
C GLU A 209 -15.99 -2.79 -14.10
N ILE A 210 -17.00 -2.01 -13.70
CA ILE A 210 -17.82 -2.25 -12.50
C ILE A 210 -18.39 -3.67 -12.51
N LYS A 211 -19.00 -4.08 -13.63
CA LYS A 211 -19.57 -5.42 -13.77
C LYS A 211 -18.51 -6.53 -13.84
N ALA A 212 -17.39 -6.28 -14.52
CA ALA A 212 -16.32 -7.26 -14.66
C ALA A 212 -15.57 -7.51 -13.35
N GLN A 213 -15.38 -6.48 -12.54
CA GLN A 213 -14.66 -6.55 -11.26
C GLN A 213 -15.59 -6.84 -10.08
N GLY A 214 -16.91 -6.88 -10.29
CA GLY A 214 -17.90 -7.23 -9.27
C GLY A 214 -18.16 -6.11 -8.27
N TYR A 215 -17.93 -4.85 -8.66
CA TYR A 215 -18.22 -3.70 -7.80
C TYR A 215 -19.73 -3.48 -7.69
N SER A 216 -20.17 -2.98 -6.54
CA SER A 216 -21.59 -2.75 -6.26
C SER A 216 -21.81 -1.35 -5.72
N LEU A 217 -22.93 -0.73 -6.06
CA LEU A 217 -23.35 0.51 -5.41
C LEU A 217 -24.00 0.15 -4.07
N ALA A 218 -23.55 0.77 -3.00
CA ALA A 218 -24.10 0.56 -1.67
C ALA A 218 -24.27 1.88 -0.93
N GLU A 219 -25.27 1.92 -0.04
CA GLU A 219 -25.47 3.03 0.87
C GLU A 219 -24.41 2.97 1.96
N PHE A 220 -23.65 4.06 2.11
CA PHE A 220 -22.79 4.26 3.27
C PHE A 220 -23.28 5.47 4.08
N GLN A 221 -23.24 5.30 5.39
CA GLN A 221 -23.64 6.30 6.36
C GLN A 221 -22.39 7.03 6.88
N ASN A 222 -22.35 8.35 6.66
CA ASN A 222 -21.35 9.23 7.25
C ASN A 222 -22.06 10.19 8.22
N GLY A 223 -21.96 9.88 9.52
CA GLY A 223 -22.73 10.58 10.56
C GLY A 223 -24.24 10.44 10.35
N ASP A 224 -24.93 11.56 10.16
CA ASP A 224 -26.38 11.60 9.95
C ASP A 224 -26.79 11.49 8.46
N SER A 225 -25.83 11.57 7.54
CA SER A 225 -26.09 11.55 6.10
C SER A 225 -25.85 10.17 5.51
N LYS A 226 -26.76 9.74 4.63
CA LYS A 226 -26.62 8.53 3.82
C LYS A 226 -26.31 8.93 2.39
N THR A 227 -25.25 8.38 1.83
CA THR A 227 -24.83 8.64 0.46
C THR A 227 -24.62 7.32 -0.27
N MET A 228 -25.00 7.26 -1.54
CA MET A 228 -24.69 6.14 -2.42
C MET A 228 -23.25 6.29 -2.92
N ALA A 229 -22.43 5.26 -2.73
CA ALA A 229 -21.07 5.21 -3.27
C ALA A 229 -20.77 3.83 -3.85
N LEU A 230 -19.72 3.75 -4.67
CA LEU A 230 -19.27 2.51 -5.28
C LEU A 230 -18.44 1.73 -4.27
N ASN A 231 -18.97 0.61 -3.79
CA ASN A 231 -18.30 -0.34 -2.93
C ASN A 231 -17.30 -1.18 -3.75
N MET A 232 -16.03 -1.08 -3.35
CA MET A 232 -14.89 -1.76 -3.95
C MET A 232 -14.21 -2.69 -2.93
N GLU A 233 -14.97 -3.31 -2.02
CA GLU A 233 -14.45 -4.26 -1.02
C GLU A 233 -13.63 -5.41 -1.61
N VAL A 234 -13.88 -5.78 -2.87
CA VAL A 234 -13.16 -6.83 -3.60
C VAL A 234 -11.68 -6.52 -3.78
N GLU A 235 -11.30 -5.24 -3.82
CA GLU A 235 -9.91 -4.80 -3.92
C GLU A 235 -9.16 -4.85 -2.58
N LEU A 236 -9.88 -5.02 -1.47
CA LEU A 236 -9.28 -5.01 -0.16
C LEU A 236 -8.73 -6.39 0.23
N PRO A 237 -7.46 -6.47 0.67
CA PRO A 237 -6.93 -7.69 1.23
C PRO A 237 -7.61 -7.99 2.58
N VAL A 238 -7.93 -9.27 2.82
CA VAL A 238 -8.55 -9.73 4.08
C VAL A 238 -7.69 -9.41 5.32
N GLU A 239 -6.39 -9.25 5.13
CA GLU A 239 -5.44 -8.89 6.18
C GLU A 239 -5.62 -7.45 6.65
N LEU A 240 -6.16 -6.55 5.82
CA LEU A 240 -6.43 -5.17 6.24
C LEU A 240 -7.49 -5.14 7.35
N ALA A 241 -8.57 -5.92 7.21
CA ALA A 241 -9.59 -6.03 8.26
C ALA A 241 -8.97 -6.53 9.59
N ARG A 242 -8.09 -7.55 9.51
CA ARG A 242 -7.37 -8.07 10.69
C ARG A 242 -6.42 -7.03 11.28
N TYR A 243 -5.72 -6.28 10.45
CA TYR A 243 -4.80 -5.21 10.86
C TYR A 243 -5.55 -4.10 11.61
N LEU A 244 -6.74 -3.76 11.14
CA LEU A 244 -7.62 -2.76 11.75
C LEU A 244 -8.38 -3.30 12.97
N GLY A 245 -8.36 -4.62 13.22
CA GLY A 245 -9.15 -5.25 14.28
C GLY A 245 -10.66 -5.24 14.01
N ALA A 246 -11.08 -5.07 12.75
CA ALA A 246 -12.47 -5.08 12.33
C ALA A 246 -12.85 -6.43 11.71
N GLU A 247 -14.13 -6.79 11.83
CA GLU A 247 -14.65 -8.04 11.25
C GLU A 247 -14.75 -7.96 9.71
N LYS A 248 -15.34 -6.87 9.20
CA LYS A 248 -15.47 -6.60 7.77
C LYS A 248 -15.30 -5.10 7.48
N VAL A 249 -14.36 -4.80 6.59
CA VAL A 249 -14.04 -3.43 6.13
C VAL A 249 -14.26 -3.38 4.63
N GLY A 250 -14.88 -2.29 4.17
CA GLY A 250 -15.09 -1.95 2.78
C GLY A 250 -14.43 -0.62 2.45
N ILE A 251 -14.17 -0.40 1.18
CA ILE A 251 -13.68 0.87 0.67
C ILE A 251 -14.65 1.38 -0.39
N PHE A 252 -14.97 2.66 -0.30
CA PHE A 252 -16.00 3.30 -1.09
C PHE A 252 -15.39 4.39 -1.93
N ARG A 253 -15.61 4.34 -3.25
CA ARG A 253 -15.27 5.43 -4.16
C ARG A 253 -16.42 6.42 -4.18
N VAL A 254 -16.14 7.66 -3.76
CA VAL A 254 -17.10 8.76 -3.78
C VAL A 254 -17.02 9.47 -5.13
N ASP A 255 -18.13 9.55 -5.85
CA ASP A 255 -18.19 10.32 -7.09
C ASP A 255 -18.21 11.82 -6.78
N LYS A 256 -17.38 12.59 -7.48
CA LYS A 256 -17.32 14.04 -7.34
C LYS A 256 -18.07 14.65 -8.52
N VAL A 257 -19.30 15.04 -8.27
CA VAL A 257 -20.15 15.80 -9.20
C VAL A 257 -19.62 17.22 -9.38
#